data_AF-A0A293MF64-F1
#
_entry.id   AF-A0A293MF64-F1
#
_cell.length_a   1.000
_cell.length_b   1.000
_cell.length_c   1.000
_cell.angle_alpha   90.00
_cell.angle_beta   90.00
_cell.angle_gamma   90.00
#
_symmetry.space_group_name_H-M   'P 1'
#
loop_
_entity.id
_entity.type
_entity.pdbx_description
1 polymer ?
#
loop_
_entity_poly.entity_id
_entity_poly.type
_entity_poly.pdbx_seq_one_letter_code
_entity_poly.pdbx_strand_id
1 'polypeptide(L)'
;MDSEDHERKKWRYNMSRPWTDGFRRANEPGTRRKFVFVQPVEWSVFRGDRVEILVGKDKGKQGIVNYIVKERNWVTVEGLNCTYRFIKSGKTGQMMKSETPLLVTNQVSLVDPTDNKPTTIEWRYTEDGKRVRVSTRTGRIIPIPLTAEETYDYKTKRTYVEQPKDTTAKALESITFVPKLMTFEQEIMQEHGIKEDRVPAKTFWY
;
A
#
# COMPACT_ATOMS: atom_id res chain seq x y z
N MET A 1 -22.45 4.66 -4.16
CA MET A 1 -22.54 4.38 -5.60
C MET A 1 -21.12 4.52 -6.10
N ASP A 2 -20.37 3.42 -6.02
CA ASP A 2 -19.04 3.17 -6.59
C ASP A 2 -18.75 1.69 -6.32
N SER A 3 -19.65 0.85 -6.83
CA SER A 3 -19.45 -0.58 -6.95
C SER A 3 -18.97 -0.83 -8.37
N GLU A 4 -17.74 -0.40 -8.67
CA GLU A 4 -17.00 -1.00 -9.77
C GLU A 4 -16.66 -2.42 -9.31
N ASP A 5 -17.56 -3.35 -9.62
CA ASP A 5 -17.29 -4.79 -9.65
C ASP A 5 -16.29 -5.05 -10.80
N HIS A 6 -15.06 -4.59 -10.62
CA HIS A 6 -13.92 -5.28 -11.21
C HIS A 6 -13.95 -6.67 -10.60
N GLU A 7 -14.47 -7.65 -11.35
CA GLU A 7 -14.29 -9.06 -11.02
C GLU A 7 -12.83 -9.25 -10.64
N ARG A 8 -12.55 -9.36 -9.34
CA ARG A 8 -11.18 -9.52 -8.86
C ARG A 8 -10.70 -10.81 -9.50
N LYS A 9 -9.80 -10.69 -10.50
CA LYS A 9 -9.14 -11.84 -11.10
C LYS A 9 -8.70 -12.73 -9.94
N LYS A 10 -9.11 -14.00 -9.96
CA LYS A 10 -8.89 -14.96 -8.88
C LYS A 10 -7.42 -15.39 -8.84
N TRP A 11 -6.53 -14.44 -8.63
CA TRP A 11 -5.09 -14.65 -8.56
C TRP A 11 -4.73 -15.29 -7.22
N ARG A 12 -3.77 -16.20 -7.27
CA ARG A 12 -3.11 -16.73 -6.09
C ARG A 12 -1.93 -15.83 -5.76
N TYR A 13 -2.18 -14.88 -4.87
CA TYR A 13 -1.15 -14.02 -4.33
C TYR A 13 -0.07 -14.83 -3.61
N ASN A 14 1.18 -14.42 -3.79
CA ASN A 14 2.37 -14.99 -3.17
C ASN A 14 3.34 -13.85 -2.82
N MET A 15 4.60 -14.17 -2.52
CA MET A 15 5.62 -13.16 -2.21
C MET A 15 6.06 -12.32 -3.42
N SER A 16 5.75 -12.75 -4.64
CA SER A 16 6.06 -12.02 -5.87
C SER A 16 5.03 -10.91 -6.10
N ARG A 17 5.49 -9.73 -6.52
CA ARG A 17 4.60 -8.61 -6.87
C ARG A 17 3.78 -8.94 -8.13
N PRO A 18 2.52 -8.47 -8.25
CA PRO A 18 1.62 -8.84 -9.35
C PRO A 18 2.18 -8.64 -10.77
N TRP A 19 3.02 -7.62 -10.98
CA TRP A 19 3.61 -7.29 -12.30
C TRP A 19 4.93 -8.03 -12.60
N THR A 20 5.40 -8.88 -11.70
CA THR A 20 6.66 -9.62 -11.87
C THR A 20 6.44 -10.95 -12.60
N ASP A 21 7.47 -11.40 -13.33
CA ASP A 21 7.39 -12.66 -14.07
C ASP A 21 7.17 -13.88 -13.15
N GLY A 22 7.71 -13.85 -11.93
CA GLY A 22 7.46 -14.88 -10.92
C GLY A 22 5.98 -14.98 -10.51
N PHE A 23 5.26 -13.86 -10.46
CA PHE A 23 3.82 -13.87 -10.21
C PHE A 23 3.04 -14.36 -11.42
N ARG A 24 3.44 -13.95 -12.63
CA ARG A 24 2.85 -14.41 -13.89
C ARG A 24 2.95 -15.93 -14.04
N ARG A 25 4.15 -16.50 -13.87
CA ARG A 25 4.36 -17.97 -13.87
C ARG A 25 3.55 -18.68 -12.79
N ALA A 26 3.39 -18.06 -11.63
CA ALA A 26 2.55 -18.63 -10.58
C ALA A 26 1.05 -18.58 -10.92
N ASN A 27 0.61 -17.73 -11.85
CA ASN A 27 -0.79 -17.50 -12.19
C ASN A 27 -1.01 -17.61 -13.71
N GLU A 28 -0.41 -18.64 -14.32
CA GLU A 28 -0.54 -18.88 -15.76
C GLU A 28 -2.01 -19.08 -16.17
N PRO A 29 -2.44 -18.53 -17.32
CA PRO A 29 -3.78 -18.76 -17.85
C PRO A 29 -4.08 -20.26 -17.95
N GLY A 30 -5.30 -20.67 -17.56
CA GLY A 30 -5.71 -22.07 -17.56
C GLY A 30 -5.34 -22.86 -16.29
N THR A 31 -4.49 -22.31 -15.40
CA THR A 31 -4.21 -22.97 -14.13
C THR A 31 -5.43 -22.91 -13.19
N ARG A 32 -5.95 -24.08 -12.78
CA ARG A 32 -7.03 -24.20 -11.80
C ARG A 32 -6.47 -24.53 -10.44
N ARG A 33 -6.78 -23.72 -9.43
CA ARG A 33 -6.34 -23.92 -8.05
C ARG A 33 -7.50 -23.75 -7.08
N LYS A 34 -7.41 -24.44 -5.94
CA LYS A 34 -8.36 -24.23 -4.83
C LYS A 34 -8.24 -22.79 -4.32
N PHE A 35 -9.39 -22.17 -4.07
CA PHE A 35 -9.45 -20.86 -3.43
C PHE A 35 -8.85 -20.95 -2.03
N VAL A 36 -8.07 -19.96 -1.65
CA VAL A 36 -7.53 -19.84 -0.29
C VAL A 36 -8.39 -18.85 0.45
N PHE A 37 -9.12 -19.34 1.45
CA PHE A 37 -9.91 -18.48 2.32
C PHE A 37 -8.98 -17.63 3.19
N VAL A 38 -9.16 -16.32 3.12
CA VAL A 38 -8.40 -15.35 3.91
C VAL A 38 -9.40 -14.61 4.78
N GLN A 39 -9.13 -14.55 6.08
CA GLN A 39 -9.99 -13.86 7.03
C GLN A 39 -10.00 -12.35 6.72
N PRO A 40 -11.17 -11.71 6.63
CA PRO A 40 -11.23 -10.26 6.52
C PRO A 40 -10.75 -9.65 7.84
N VAL A 41 -9.75 -8.77 7.76
CA VAL A 41 -9.15 -8.14 8.95
C VAL A 41 -9.05 -6.64 8.75
N GLU A 42 -9.27 -5.91 9.84
CA GLU A 42 -8.87 -4.52 9.88
C GLU A 42 -7.35 -4.43 10.00
N TRP A 43 -6.72 -3.75 9.04
CA TRP A 43 -5.28 -3.74 8.92
C TRP A 43 -4.64 -2.82 9.96
N SER A 44 -3.78 -3.38 10.82
CA SER A 44 -3.15 -2.65 11.93
C SER A 44 -1.63 -2.63 11.89
N VAL A 45 -0.96 -3.38 11.00
CA VAL A 45 0.51 -3.52 10.94
C VAL A 45 1.07 -2.85 9.68
N PHE A 46 2.06 -1.98 9.80
CA PHE A 46 2.66 -1.26 8.68
C PHE A 46 4.14 -1.61 8.50
N ARG A 47 4.69 -1.28 7.32
CA ARG A 47 6.12 -1.47 7.07
C ARG A 47 6.92 -0.61 8.05
N GLY A 48 7.91 -1.21 8.69
CA GLY A 48 8.75 -0.59 9.71
C GLY A 48 8.25 -0.76 11.14
N ASP A 49 7.09 -1.38 11.35
CA ASP A 49 6.65 -1.68 12.71
C ASP A 49 7.55 -2.72 13.37
N ARG A 50 7.77 -2.56 14.68
CA ARG A 50 8.39 -3.58 15.51
C ARG A 50 7.35 -4.61 15.93
N VAL A 51 7.63 -5.86 15.61
CA VAL A 51 6.76 -6.98 15.90
C VAL A 51 7.50 -8.13 16.57
N GLU A 52 6.78 -8.92 17.35
CA GLU A 52 7.27 -10.15 17.96
C GLU A 52 6.63 -11.37 17.29
N ILE A 53 7.45 -12.39 17.04
CA ILE A 53 7.00 -13.65 16.46
C ILE A 53 6.44 -14.55 17.57
N LEU A 54 5.19 -14.97 17.46
CA LEU A 54 4.50 -15.78 18.46
C LEU A 54 4.70 -17.29 18.25
N VAL A 55 5.04 -17.72 17.04
CA VAL A 55 5.13 -19.13 16.64
C VAL A 55 6.32 -19.42 15.73
N GLY A 56 6.73 -20.69 15.63
CA GLY A 56 7.78 -21.13 14.72
C GLY A 56 9.19 -21.07 15.31
N LYS A 57 10.20 -21.16 14.44
CA LYS A 57 11.62 -21.30 14.82
C LYS A 57 12.17 -20.11 15.61
N ASP A 58 11.68 -18.91 15.30
CA ASP A 58 12.13 -17.65 15.89
C ASP A 58 11.12 -17.09 16.90
N LYS A 59 10.33 -17.95 17.55
CA LYS A 59 9.36 -17.54 18.57
C LYS A 59 10.02 -16.71 19.68
N GLY A 60 9.37 -15.62 20.08
CA GLY A 60 9.82 -14.68 21.11
C GLY A 60 10.86 -13.68 20.63
N LYS A 61 11.35 -13.79 19.39
CA LYS A 61 12.25 -12.79 18.81
C LYS A 61 11.43 -11.64 18.23
N GLN A 62 12.01 -10.45 18.36
CA GLN A 62 11.45 -9.22 17.82
C GLN A 62 12.22 -8.78 16.58
N GLY A 63 11.51 -8.20 15.62
CA GLY A 63 12.11 -7.68 14.41
C GLY A 63 11.22 -6.62 13.76
N ILE A 64 11.69 -6.08 12.63
CA ILE A 64 11.02 -5.02 11.90
C ILE A 64 10.27 -5.61 10.71
N VAL A 65 9.04 -5.17 10.47
CA VAL A 65 8.24 -5.59 9.30
C VAL A 65 8.82 -4.97 8.04
N ASN A 66 9.29 -5.81 7.10
CA ASN A 66 9.90 -5.36 5.86
C ASN A 66 8.88 -5.31 4.70
N TYR A 67 8.10 -6.38 4.51
CA TYR A 67 7.17 -6.49 3.39
C TYR A 67 5.81 -7.03 3.84
N ILE A 68 4.76 -6.61 3.13
CA ILE A 68 3.36 -6.88 3.47
C ILE A 68 2.62 -7.33 2.22
N VAL A 69 1.83 -8.39 2.34
CA VAL A 69 0.88 -8.85 1.31
C VAL A 69 -0.52 -8.90 1.94
N LYS A 70 -1.29 -7.83 1.72
CA LYS A 70 -2.62 -7.65 2.34
C LYS A 70 -3.62 -8.70 1.89
N GLU A 71 -3.52 -9.15 0.64
CA GLU A 71 -4.42 -10.15 0.04
C GLU A 71 -4.33 -11.52 0.70
N ARG A 72 -3.28 -11.76 1.50
CA ARG A 72 -3.06 -13.00 2.26
C ARG A 72 -2.89 -12.81 3.75
N ASN A 73 -3.02 -11.57 4.23
CA ASN A 73 -2.67 -11.18 5.60
C ASN A 73 -1.24 -11.58 5.99
N TRP A 74 -0.31 -11.51 5.04
CA TRP A 74 1.08 -11.90 5.26
C TRP A 74 1.98 -10.70 5.52
N VAL A 75 2.94 -10.91 6.42
CA VAL A 75 4.04 -9.99 6.70
C VAL A 75 5.35 -10.76 6.71
N THR A 76 6.43 -10.13 6.28
CA THR A 76 7.80 -10.63 6.51
C THR A 76 8.50 -9.76 7.52
N VAL A 77 9.23 -10.41 8.41
CA VAL A 77 10.03 -9.77 9.45
C VAL A 77 11.48 -9.90 9.06
N GLU A 78 12.21 -8.80 9.09
CA GLU A 78 13.60 -8.72 8.64
C GLU A 78 14.49 -9.73 9.37
N GLY A 79 15.19 -10.58 8.61
CA GLY A 79 16.16 -11.54 9.14
C GLY A 79 15.61 -12.69 10.01
N LEU A 80 14.29 -12.72 10.25
CA LEU A 80 13.61 -13.73 11.06
C LEU A 80 12.69 -14.62 10.22
N ASN A 81 12.39 -15.82 10.73
CA ASN A 81 11.60 -16.85 10.07
C ASN A 81 12.09 -17.13 8.63
N CYS A 82 13.41 -17.24 8.47
CA CYS A 82 14.02 -17.42 7.17
C CYS A 82 14.24 -18.90 6.82
N THR A 83 14.23 -19.15 5.51
CA THR A 83 14.66 -20.42 4.91
C THR A 83 15.85 -20.19 4.00
N TYR A 84 16.67 -21.21 3.82
CA TYR A 84 17.78 -21.16 2.88
C TYR A 84 17.32 -21.66 1.51
N ARG A 85 17.60 -20.88 0.46
CA ARG A 85 17.33 -21.22 -0.93
C ARG A 85 18.63 -21.16 -1.73
N PHE A 86 18.86 -22.16 -2.57
CA PHE A 86 19.91 -22.09 -3.59
C PHE A 86 19.42 -21.28 -4.79
N ILE A 87 20.20 -20.28 -5.18
CA ILE A 87 19.95 -19.46 -6.36
C ILE A 87 21.06 -19.75 -7.37
N LYS A 88 20.65 -20.17 -8.57
CA LYS A 88 21.56 -20.50 -9.66
C LYS A 88 22.14 -19.21 -10.22
N SER A 89 23.46 -19.01 -10.07
CA SER A 89 24.19 -17.86 -10.58
C SER A 89 25.35 -18.32 -11.47
N GLY A 90 25.08 -18.59 -12.75
CA GLY A 90 26.11 -19.10 -13.66
C GLY A 90 26.56 -20.53 -13.33
N LYS A 91 27.88 -20.77 -13.25
CA LYS A 91 28.48 -22.11 -13.04
C LYS A 91 28.43 -22.58 -11.57
N THR A 92 28.34 -21.67 -10.60
CA THR A 92 28.27 -22.00 -9.17
C THR A 92 26.97 -21.47 -8.57
N GLY A 93 26.31 -22.27 -7.72
CA GLY A 93 25.11 -21.83 -7.01
C GLY A 93 25.49 -21.08 -5.73
N GLN A 94 24.74 -20.03 -5.37
CA GLN A 94 24.87 -19.36 -4.07
C GLN A 94 23.69 -19.72 -3.18
N MET A 95 23.97 -20.08 -1.92
CA MET A 95 22.93 -20.26 -0.91
C MET A 95 22.58 -18.90 -0.31
N MET A 96 21.32 -18.48 -0.45
CA MET A 96 20.80 -17.22 0.12
C MET A 96 19.74 -17.49 1.18
N LYS A 97 19.79 -16.71 2.25
CA LYS A 97 18.76 -16.69 3.30
C LYS A 97 17.59 -15.81 2.82
N SER A 98 16.38 -16.35 2.82
CA SER A 98 15.16 -15.66 2.39
C SER A 98 14.13 -15.69 3.52
N GLU A 99 13.58 -14.54 3.87
CA GLU A 99 12.45 -14.43 4.81
C GLU A 99 11.23 -15.16 4.25
N THR A 100 10.46 -15.78 5.14
CA THR A 100 9.18 -16.40 4.79
C THR A 100 8.03 -15.67 5.47
N PRO A 101 6.87 -15.56 4.80
CA PRO A 101 5.75 -14.81 5.32
C PRO A 101 5.17 -15.46 6.57
N LEU A 102 4.73 -14.60 7.50
CA LEU A 102 3.97 -14.93 8.70
C LEU A 102 2.58 -14.32 8.58
N LEU A 103 1.59 -14.97 9.18
CA LEU A 103 0.22 -14.48 9.23
C LEU A 103 0.04 -13.44 10.34
N VAL A 104 -0.49 -12.27 9.99
CA VAL A 104 -0.66 -11.14 10.92
C VAL A 104 -1.65 -11.45 12.04
N THR A 105 -2.65 -12.30 11.81
CA THR A 105 -3.73 -12.52 12.79
C THR A 105 -3.30 -13.29 14.02
N ASN A 106 -2.39 -14.26 13.89
CA ASN A 106 -2.06 -15.17 14.99
C ASN A 106 -0.58 -15.53 15.12
N GLN A 107 0.28 -15.20 14.14
CA GLN A 107 1.70 -15.57 14.19
C GLN A 107 2.60 -14.43 14.64
N VAL A 108 2.08 -13.20 14.63
CA VAL A 108 2.84 -11.98 14.88
C VAL A 108 2.00 -11.06 15.76
N SER A 109 2.64 -10.36 16.69
CA SER A 109 2.02 -9.31 17.50
C SER A 109 2.84 -8.04 17.44
N LEU A 110 2.18 -6.88 17.52
CA LEU A 110 2.87 -5.61 17.64
C LEU A 110 3.47 -5.48 19.04
N VAL A 111 4.65 -4.88 19.10
CA VAL A 111 5.38 -4.67 20.35
C VAL A 111 5.06 -3.27 20.87
N ASP A 112 4.67 -3.21 22.14
CA ASP A 112 4.44 -1.94 22.82
C ASP A 112 5.80 -1.25 23.08
N PRO A 113 5.97 0.02 22.65
CA PRO A 113 7.23 0.74 22.82
C PRO A 113 7.59 1.01 24.29
N THR A 114 6.64 0.89 25.22
CA THR A 114 6.84 1.23 26.64
C THR A 114 7.56 0.13 27.40
N ASP A 115 7.16 -1.12 27.22
CA ASP A 115 7.66 -2.28 27.96
C ASP A 115 8.26 -3.37 27.06
N ASN A 116 8.29 -3.14 25.74
CA ASN A 116 8.82 -4.05 24.72
C ASN A 116 8.26 -5.47 24.79
N LYS A 117 6.99 -5.65 25.17
CA LYS A 117 6.34 -6.98 25.10
C LYS A 117 5.19 -6.97 24.09
N PRO A 118 4.74 -8.13 23.59
CA PRO A 118 3.70 -8.19 22.56
C PRO A 118 2.34 -7.75 23.12
N THR A 119 1.56 -7.00 22.35
CA THR A 119 0.27 -6.44 22.77
C THR A 119 -0.78 -6.50 21.66
N THR A 120 -2.05 -6.67 22.05
CA THR A 120 -3.17 -6.43 21.15
C THR A 120 -3.44 -4.93 21.04
N ILE A 121 -4.07 -4.53 19.93
CA ILE A 121 -4.28 -3.12 19.58
C ILE A 121 -5.75 -2.87 19.33
N GLU A 122 -6.18 -1.70 19.74
CA GLU A 122 -7.46 -1.10 19.39
C GLU A 122 -7.22 0.20 18.63
N TRP A 123 -8.01 0.45 17.61
CA TRP A 123 -8.06 1.74 16.95
C TRP A 123 -8.93 2.70 17.77
N ARG A 124 -8.38 3.87 18.12
CA ARG A 124 -9.10 4.94 18.81
C ARG A 124 -8.89 6.26 18.08
N TYR A 125 -9.72 7.27 18.40
CA TYR A 125 -9.54 8.63 17.92
C TYR A 125 -8.98 9.49 19.04
N THR A 126 -8.02 10.36 18.72
CA THR A 126 -7.55 11.39 19.64
C THR A 126 -8.54 12.56 19.69
N GLU A 127 -8.37 13.46 20.65
CA GLU A 127 -9.16 14.70 20.76
C GLU A 127 -9.08 15.56 19.48
N ASP A 128 -7.93 15.55 18.80
CA ASP A 128 -7.71 16.18 17.49
C ASP A 128 -8.47 15.49 16.32
N GLY A 129 -9.19 14.39 16.58
CA GLY A 129 -9.87 13.58 15.56
C GLY A 129 -8.94 12.68 14.73
N LYS A 130 -7.66 12.53 15.11
CA LYS A 130 -6.72 11.64 14.41
C LYS A 130 -6.93 10.19 14.85
N ARG A 131 -7.01 9.28 13.88
CA ARG A 131 -7.13 7.84 14.14
C ARG A 131 -5.77 7.25 14.52
N VAL A 132 -5.65 6.67 15.70
CA VAL A 132 -4.40 6.13 16.25
C VAL A 132 -4.57 4.71 16.76
N ARG A 133 -3.47 3.96 16.78
CA ARG A 133 -3.39 2.62 17.37
C ARG A 133 -3.06 2.74 18.85
N VAL A 134 -3.81 2.08 19.71
CA VAL A 134 -3.60 2.10 21.16
C VAL A 134 -3.36 0.68 21.66
N SER A 135 -2.29 0.49 22.43
CA SER A 135 -2.00 -0.75 23.15
C SER A 135 -3.08 -1.02 24.19
N THR A 136 -3.71 -2.19 24.14
CA THR A 136 -4.70 -2.60 25.14
C THR A 136 -4.08 -2.82 26.53
N ARG A 137 -2.78 -3.18 26.59
CA ARG A 137 -2.09 -3.48 27.84
C ARG A 137 -1.72 -2.23 28.62
N THR A 138 -1.08 -1.25 27.96
CA THR A 138 -0.58 -0.04 28.63
C THR A 138 -1.44 1.19 28.38
N GLY A 139 -2.37 1.12 27.42
CA GLY A 139 -3.13 2.28 26.96
C GLY A 139 -2.30 3.27 26.13
N ARG A 140 -1.04 2.95 25.81
CA ARG A 140 -0.16 3.86 25.08
C ARG A 140 -0.40 3.82 23.57
N ILE A 141 -0.22 4.97 22.93
CA ILE A 141 -0.33 5.10 21.47
C ILE A 141 0.89 4.46 20.81
N ILE A 142 0.66 3.59 19.84
CA ILE A 142 1.68 3.01 18.97
C ILE A 142 1.68 3.80 17.65
N PRO A 143 2.66 4.69 17.45
CA PRO A 143 2.70 5.55 16.26
C PRO A 143 2.88 4.71 14.98
N ILE A 144 2.34 5.18 13.87
CA ILE A 144 2.63 4.59 12.55
C ILE A 144 4.08 4.98 12.17
N PRO A 145 4.93 4.04 11.77
CA PRO A 145 6.32 4.32 11.43
C PRO A 145 6.43 5.16 10.15
N LEU A 146 7.43 6.03 10.07
CA LEU A 146 7.65 6.92 8.92
C LEU A 146 7.86 6.15 7.60
N THR A 147 8.44 4.95 7.69
CA THR A 147 8.62 4.04 6.55
C THR A 147 7.30 3.57 5.93
N ALA A 148 6.18 3.69 6.65
CA ALA A 148 4.86 3.41 6.10
C ALA A 148 4.37 4.50 5.13
N GLU A 149 4.91 5.71 5.25
CA GLU A 149 4.61 6.84 4.36
C GLU A 149 5.45 6.81 3.07
N GLU A 150 6.43 5.89 2.98
CA GLU A 150 7.27 5.75 1.78
C GLU A 150 6.46 5.26 0.59
N THR A 151 6.65 5.94 -0.54
CA THR A 151 6.12 5.51 -1.84
C THR A 151 6.81 4.22 -2.29
N TYR A 152 6.25 3.56 -3.31
CA TYR A 152 6.86 2.39 -3.97
C TYR A 152 8.34 2.59 -4.35
N ASP A 153 8.73 3.83 -4.66
CA ASP A 153 10.10 4.22 -5.03
C ASP A 153 11.00 4.52 -3.83
N TYR A 154 10.58 4.19 -2.60
CA TYR A 154 11.29 4.47 -1.34
C TYR A 154 11.60 5.95 -1.12
N LYS A 155 10.79 6.83 -1.69
CA LYS A 155 10.86 8.28 -1.49
C LYS A 155 9.82 8.69 -0.45
N THR A 156 10.23 9.52 0.50
CA THR A 156 9.32 10.25 1.40
C THR A 156 9.08 11.66 0.88
N LYS A 157 8.00 12.30 1.34
CA LYS A 157 7.71 13.72 1.01
C LYS A 157 8.87 14.65 1.36
N ARG A 158 9.60 14.37 2.45
CA ARG A 158 10.72 15.19 2.92
C ARG A 158 11.98 15.03 2.07
N THR A 159 12.20 13.83 1.54
CA THR A 159 13.37 13.51 0.70
C THR A 159 13.16 13.85 -0.77
N TYR A 160 11.97 14.30 -1.14
CA TYR A 160 11.65 14.65 -2.52
C TYR A 160 12.43 15.90 -2.96
N VAL A 161 12.98 15.85 -4.17
CA VAL A 161 13.65 16.98 -4.81
C VAL A 161 12.93 17.27 -6.11
N GLU A 162 12.46 18.51 -6.26
CA GLU A 162 11.75 18.98 -7.46
C GLU A 162 12.61 18.79 -8.71
N GLN A 163 12.00 18.20 -9.74
CA GLN A 163 12.60 17.99 -11.06
C GLN A 163 12.28 19.15 -11.98
N PRO A 164 13.05 19.36 -13.07
CA PRO A 164 12.79 20.45 -14.03
C PRO A 164 11.43 20.41 -14.71
N LYS A 165 10.76 19.25 -14.72
CA LYS A 165 9.43 19.05 -15.30
C LYS A 165 8.30 19.08 -14.26
N ASP A 166 8.63 19.30 -13.00
CA ASP A 166 7.64 19.35 -11.93
C ASP A 166 7.08 20.77 -11.80
N THR A 167 5.81 20.86 -11.43
CA THR A 167 5.17 22.13 -11.11
C THR A 167 5.58 22.60 -9.73
N THR A 168 6.05 23.83 -9.63
CA THR A 168 6.44 24.43 -8.33
C THR A 168 5.21 24.62 -7.43
N ALA A 169 5.40 24.51 -6.11
CA ALA A 169 4.33 24.72 -5.13
C ALA A 169 3.65 26.09 -5.29
N LYS A 170 4.44 27.14 -5.57
CA LYS A 170 3.93 28.49 -5.80
C LYS A 170 2.96 28.58 -6.98
N ALA A 171 3.22 27.84 -8.06
CA ALA A 171 2.32 27.81 -9.22
C ALA A 171 1.00 27.10 -8.89
N LEU A 172 1.05 26.03 -8.08
CA LEU A 172 -0.13 25.26 -7.67
C LEU A 172 -1.01 26.01 -6.65
N GLU A 173 -0.40 26.77 -5.74
CA GLU A 173 -1.12 27.56 -4.73
C GLU A 173 -1.77 28.82 -5.30
N SER A 174 -1.39 29.23 -6.52
CA SER A 174 -1.98 30.38 -7.17
C SER A 174 -3.43 30.09 -7.58
N ILE A 175 -4.37 30.88 -7.04
CA ILE A 175 -5.79 30.78 -7.39
C ILE A 175 -6.02 31.49 -8.72
N THR A 176 -6.17 30.70 -9.79
CA THR A 176 -6.41 31.20 -11.15
C THR A 176 -7.88 31.12 -11.57
N PHE A 177 -8.68 30.28 -10.90
CA PHE A 177 -10.08 30.08 -11.24
C PHE A 177 -10.95 31.27 -10.82
N VAL A 178 -11.71 31.81 -11.78
CA VAL A 178 -12.72 32.84 -11.56
C VAL A 178 -14.08 32.27 -11.95
N PRO A 179 -15.07 32.21 -11.05
CA PRO A 179 -16.38 31.65 -11.38
C PRO A 179 -17.12 32.57 -12.36
N LYS A 180 -17.46 32.05 -13.54
CA LYS A 180 -18.23 32.74 -14.59
C LYS A 180 -19.47 31.93 -14.96
N LEU A 181 -20.53 32.62 -15.43
CA LEU A 181 -21.75 31.99 -15.94
C LEU A 181 -21.62 31.61 -17.43
N MET A 182 -20.52 30.94 -17.77
CA MET A 182 -20.19 30.49 -19.12
C MET A 182 -19.58 29.09 -19.05
N THR A 183 -19.63 28.34 -20.14
CA THR A 183 -18.88 27.07 -20.20
C THR A 183 -17.40 27.34 -20.45
N PHE A 184 -16.55 26.33 -20.17
CA PHE A 184 -15.11 26.40 -20.41
C PHE A 184 -14.81 26.69 -21.89
N GLU A 185 -15.56 26.08 -22.81
CA GLU A 185 -15.39 26.28 -24.26
C GLU A 185 -15.75 27.72 -24.66
N GLN A 186 -16.86 28.26 -24.12
CA GLN A 186 -17.29 29.63 -24.39
C GLN A 186 -16.27 30.65 -23.88
N GLU A 187 -15.72 30.42 -22.68
CA GLU A 187 -14.68 31.26 -22.11
C GLU A 187 -13.41 31.28 -22.96
N ILE A 188 -12.92 30.11 -23.38
CA ILE A 188 -11.76 29.98 -24.27
C ILE A 188 -12.03 30.64 -25.62
N MET A 189 -13.21 30.43 -26.20
CA MET A 189 -13.59 31.09 -27.46
C MET A 189 -13.56 32.60 -27.31
N GLN A 190 -14.10 33.14 -26.22
CA GLN A 190 -14.08 34.57 -25.93
C GLN A 190 -12.65 35.10 -25.72
N GLU A 191 -11.81 34.38 -24.97
CA GLU A 191 -10.42 34.76 -24.68
C GLU A 191 -9.54 34.77 -25.93
N HIS A 192 -9.65 33.75 -26.78
CA HIS A 192 -8.91 33.67 -28.04
C HIS A 192 -9.57 34.45 -29.19
N GLY A 193 -10.71 35.11 -28.94
CA GLY A 193 -11.44 35.88 -29.96
C GLY A 193 -12.01 35.02 -31.09
N ILE A 194 -12.24 33.74 -30.85
CA ILE A 194 -12.82 32.79 -31.81
C ILE A 194 -14.31 33.08 -31.94
N LYS A 195 -14.76 33.31 -33.18
CA LYS A 195 -16.18 33.51 -33.50
C LYS A 195 -16.70 32.30 -34.27
N GLU A 196 -17.81 31.74 -33.81
CA GLU A 196 -18.54 30.66 -34.50
C GLU A 196 -19.88 31.21 -34.95
N ASP A 197 -19.99 31.48 -36.25
CA ASP A 197 -21.20 32.05 -36.85
C ASP A 197 -22.21 30.95 -37.26
N ARG A 198 -21.82 29.67 -37.24
CA ARG A 198 -22.69 28.55 -37.62
C ARG A 198 -23.58 28.16 -36.44
N VAL A 199 -24.86 27.93 -36.72
CA VAL A 199 -25.82 27.40 -35.74
C VAL A 199 -25.90 25.88 -35.88
N PRO A 200 -25.75 25.10 -34.80
CA PRO A 200 -25.86 23.64 -34.87
C PRO A 200 -27.27 23.21 -35.31
N ALA A 201 -27.34 22.26 -36.24
CA ALA A 201 -28.60 21.70 -36.69
C ALA A 201 -29.28 20.90 -35.56
N LYS A 202 -30.62 20.87 -35.55
CA LYS A 202 -31.38 20.10 -34.56
C LYS A 202 -31.10 18.60 -34.71
N THR A 203 -30.74 17.94 -33.61
CA THR A 203 -30.53 16.50 -33.53
C THR A 203 -31.57 15.87 -32.58
N PHE A 204 -31.93 14.62 -32.84
CA PHE A 204 -32.86 13.85 -32.01
C PHE A 204 -32.07 12.77 -31.26
N TRP A 205 -32.38 12.60 -29.97
CA TRP A 205 -31.79 11.59 -29.10
C TRP A 205 -32.92 10.69 -28.61
N TYR A 206 -32.81 9.38 -28.85
CA TYR A 206 -33.81 8.37 -28.52
C TYR A 206 -33.16 7.19 -27.79
#